data_AF-A0AAP9ALZ2-F1
#
_entry.id   AF-A0AAP9ALZ2-F1
#
_cell.length_a   1.000
_cell.length_b   1.000
_cell.length_c   1.000
_cell.angle_alpha   90.00
_cell.angle_beta   90.00
_cell.angle_gamma   90.00
#
_symmetry.space_group_name_H-M   'P 1'
#
loop_
_entity.id
_entity.type
_entity.pdbx_description
1 polymer ?
#
loop_
_entity_poly.entity_id
_entity_poly.type
_entity_poly.pdbx_seq_one_letter_code
_entity_poly.pdbx_strand_id
1 'polypeptide(L)'
;MTTHDIEQREAALRRIIVDAGDTALRFFRSRKAGEYELKGHQDLLTEADTFVEKQVLEALAGAFPDDLILGEESASQPASAESLWVVDPIDGTANFARGIPHFCVCMAWVRQGVTELGAIYNPVSQELYLARRGHYALKNDQPLRCTAITDPQRAAVELGWSSRHSQNHYLKVLGSLLTLGASVRRGGSGALALAWVAEGRTDGYLEIHMNAWDCLAGLLLVREAGGVTGVIPETAGGIFNGLPVLAAAPGIAAKLAAAAGIPLTIETEAKHAAGHYPRPPISLIAEDFPGWGVDIYIGGSSGVSDAALLAEHDIGVVINCAVNLDIDWVIRPEASAPPHLLSHGSGPVRYYKLGLVDGEGNAPEMLHAGYQLMRSALLQQIPDKASYPVRKRGNILVNCRGGRSRSVALVALFMHLECPARFPTLEAAIDLIRDRRQLQPDEWYETPKPSLIRLAEHAIIRERAIAGVEQRHEQ
;
A
#
# COMPACT_ATOMS: atom_id res chain seq x y z
N MET A 1 17.89 9.35 -0.49
CA MET A 1 17.11 9.63 0.73
C MET A 1 16.93 8.34 1.52
N THR A 2 17.31 8.28 2.80
CA THR A 2 17.20 7.07 3.63
C THR A 2 15.78 6.89 4.17
N THR A 3 15.36 5.67 4.54
CA THR A 3 14.08 5.39 5.23
C THR A 3 13.87 6.29 6.46
N HIS A 4 14.95 6.62 7.17
CA HIS A 4 14.93 7.53 8.31
C HIS A 4 14.39 8.94 7.99
N ASP A 5 14.59 9.41 6.77
CA ASP A 5 14.28 10.80 6.38
C ASP A 5 12.79 10.99 6.05
N ILE A 6 12.12 9.95 5.53
CA ILE A 6 10.66 9.96 5.32
C ILE A 6 9.92 9.79 6.65
N GLU A 7 10.47 9.00 7.58
CA GLU A 7 9.90 8.83 8.93
C GLU A 7 9.93 10.13 9.74
N GLN A 8 11.02 10.90 9.65
CA GLN A 8 11.11 12.21 10.28
C GLN A 8 10.07 13.19 9.71
N ARG A 9 9.90 13.23 8.39
CA ARG A 9 8.87 14.06 7.72
C ARG A 9 7.46 13.63 8.08
N GLU A 10 7.21 12.33 8.18
CA GLU A 10 5.91 11.83 8.59
C GLU A 10 5.57 12.20 10.04
N ALA A 11 6.53 12.06 10.96
CA ALA A 11 6.35 12.47 12.35
C ALA A 11 6.09 13.98 12.46
N ALA A 12 6.82 14.80 11.70
CA ALA A 12 6.60 16.23 11.62
C ALA A 12 5.23 16.57 11.03
N LEU A 13 4.85 15.95 9.92
CA LEU A 13 3.54 16.11 9.27
C LEU A 13 2.40 15.87 10.26
N ARG A 14 2.44 14.73 10.97
CA ARG A 14 1.43 14.39 11.98
C ARG A 14 1.31 15.46 13.07
N ARG A 15 2.44 15.94 13.60
CA ARG A 15 2.44 16.96 14.65
C ARG A 15 1.91 18.30 14.12
N ILE A 16 2.47 18.77 13.00
CA ILE A 16 2.20 20.10 12.45
C ILE A 16 0.73 20.22 12.02
N ILE A 17 0.17 19.20 11.37
CA ILE A 17 -1.23 19.27 10.90
C ILE A 17 -2.23 19.31 12.05
N VAL A 18 -1.94 18.62 13.17
CA VAL A 18 -2.78 18.66 14.37
C VAL A 18 -2.70 20.02 15.06
N ASP A 19 -1.48 20.55 15.25
CA ASP A 19 -1.26 21.89 15.81
C ASP A 19 -1.98 22.99 14.98
N ALA A 20 -1.90 22.87 13.66
CA ALA A 20 -2.59 23.73 12.69
C ALA A 20 -4.12 23.62 12.80
N GLY A 21 -4.66 22.41 12.82
CA GLY A 21 -6.11 22.21 12.92
C GLY A 21 -6.68 22.67 14.26
N ASP A 22 -5.96 22.46 15.36
CA ASP A 22 -6.36 22.97 16.67
C ASP A 22 -6.36 24.51 16.70
N THR A 23 -5.42 25.13 15.99
CA THR A 23 -5.39 26.58 15.79
C THR A 23 -6.59 27.06 14.95
N ALA A 24 -6.85 26.42 13.81
CA ALA A 24 -8.02 26.71 12.97
C ALA A 24 -9.34 26.56 13.75
N LEU A 25 -9.45 25.53 14.61
CA LEU A 25 -10.63 25.31 15.46
C LEU A 25 -10.85 26.42 16.49
N ARG A 26 -9.78 27.01 17.04
CA ARG A 26 -9.91 28.17 17.94
C ARG A 26 -10.52 29.37 17.20
N PHE A 27 -10.02 29.68 16.01
CA PHE A 27 -10.61 30.72 15.16
C PHE A 27 -12.05 30.39 14.77
N PHE A 28 -12.33 29.15 14.40
CA PHE A 28 -13.68 28.70 14.07
C PHE A 28 -14.67 28.96 15.21
N ARG A 29 -14.24 28.74 16.47
CA ARG A 29 -15.06 28.93 17.67
C ARG A 29 -15.19 30.39 18.10
N SER A 30 -14.27 31.28 17.70
CA SER A 30 -14.35 32.71 18.01
C SER A 30 -15.22 33.50 17.04
N ARG A 31 -15.74 32.87 15.98
CA ARG A 31 -16.64 33.51 15.01
C ARG A 31 -17.95 33.94 15.67
N LYS A 32 -18.51 35.03 15.16
CA LYS A 32 -19.81 35.54 15.54
C LYS A 32 -20.87 35.11 14.52
N ALA A 33 -21.96 34.54 15.00
CA ALA A 33 -23.04 34.08 14.14
C ALA A 33 -23.61 35.24 13.31
N GLY A 34 -23.71 35.05 11.99
CA GLY A 34 -24.24 36.05 11.06
C GLY A 34 -23.24 37.11 10.58
N GLU A 35 -22.04 37.17 11.17
CA GLU A 35 -20.96 38.05 10.72
C GLU A 35 -19.94 37.21 9.94
N TYR A 36 -20.01 37.27 8.60
CA TYR A 36 -19.00 36.67 7.72
C TYR A 36 -18.87 37.46 6.42
N GLU A 37 -17.65 37.59 5.92
CA GLU A 37 -17.40 38.00 4.55
C GLU A 37 -16.72 36.85 3.79
N LEU A 38 -16.68 36.93 2.47
CA LEU A 38 -15.90 36.01 1.65
C LEU A 38 -14.79 36.83 1.00
N LYS A 39 -13.55 36.67 1.51
CA LYS A 39 -12.32 37.32 1.03
C LYS A 39 -12.40 38.86 1.02
N GLY A 40 -12.51 39.47 2.20
CA GLY A 40 -12.24 40.90 2.47
C GLY A 40 -10.86 41.10 3.14
N HIS A 41 -10.25 42.28 2.98
CA HIS A 41 -8.91 42.62 3.52
C HIS A 41 -8.82 42.67 5.06
N GLN A 42 -9.92 42.42 5.78
CA GLN A 42 -10.02 42.51 7.25
C GLN A 42 -11.03 41.51 7.86
N ASP A 43 -11.22 40.32 7.27
CA ASP A 43 -12.13 39.29 7.81
C ASP A 43 -11.39 38.23 8.62
N LEU A 44 -12.06 37.64 9.61
CA LEU A 44 -11.59 36.59 10.51
C LEU A 44 -11.15 35.32 9.76
N LEU A 45 -11.75 35.05 8.59
CA LEU A 45 -11.29 33.98 7.70
C LEU A 45 -9.86 34.27 7.21
N THR A 46 -9.63 35.46 6.66
CA THR A 46 -8.31 35.89 6.18
C THR A 46 -7.27 35.86 7.30
N GLU A 47 -7.65 36.27 8.52
CA GLU A 47 -6.77 36.18 9.69
C GLU A 47 -6.46 34.72 10.09
N ALA A 48 -7.48 33.86 10.10
CA ALA A 48 -7.31 32.44 10.42
C ALA A 48 -6.42 31.73 9.40
N ASP A 49 -6.70 31.90 8.10
CA ASP A 49 -5.89 31.34 7.01
C ASP A 49 -4.43 31.80 7.11
N THR A 50 -4.21 33.11 7.21
CA THR A 50 -2.85 33.69 7.31
C THR A 50 -2.10 33.17 8.53
N PHE A 51 -2.78 33.07 9.69
CA PHE A 51 -2.14 32.63 10.93
C PHE A 51 -1.79 31.14 10.90
N VAL A 52 -2.71 30.30 10.40
CA VAL A 52 -2.50 28.85 10.29
C VAL A 52 -1.40 28.56 9.27
N GLU A 53 -1.42 29.23 8.11
CA GLU A 53 -0.36 29.07 7.11
C GLU A 53 0.99 29.48 7.69
N LYS A 54 1.10 30.66 8.31
CA LYS A 54 2.35 31.11 8.94
C LYS A 54 2.87 30.11 9.96
N GLN A 55 2.01 29.56 10.82
CA GLN A 55 2.38 28.54 11.80
C GLN A 55 2.97 27.28 11.13
N VAL A 56 2.32 26.80 10.07
CA VAL A 56 2.79 25.62 9.32
C VAL A 56 4.12 25.91 8.62
N LEU A 57 4.25 27.07 7.97
CA LEU A 57 5.47 27.50 7.27
C LEU A 57 6.66 27.61 8.23
N GLU A 58 6.49 28.25 9.38
CA GLU A 58 7.55 28.38 10.39
C GLU A 58 7.98 27.01 10.95
N ALA A 59 7.02 26.12 11.20
CA ALA A 59 7.30 24.79 11.71
C ALA A 59 8.05 23.91 10.70
N LEU A 60 7.66 23.99 9.42
CA LEU A 60 8.33 23.28 8.33
C LEU A 60 9.72 23.84 8.05
N ALA A 61 9.87 25.16 7.94
CA ALA A 61 11.17 25.80 7.71
C ALA A 61 12.17 25.52 8.84
N GLY A 62 11.70 25.41 10.09
CA GLY A 62 12.53 25.02 11.22
C GLY A 62 12.96 23.55 11.24
N ALA A 63 12.13 22.65 10.72
CA ALA A 63 12.40 21.21 10.70
C ALA A 63 13.15 20.75 9.44
N PHE A 64 12.83 21.33 8.29
CA PHE A 64 13.33 20.95 6.96
C PHE A 64 13.67 22.22 6.14
N PRO A 65 14.78 22.91 6.46
CA PRO A 65 15.11 24.20 5.85
C PRO A 65 15.41 24.13 4.34
N ASP A 66 15.72 22.95 3.82
CA ASP A 66 16.01 22.72 2.40
C ASP A 66 14.75 22.35 1.58
N ASP A 67 13.63 22.07 2.24
CA ASP A 67 12.37 21.73 1.55
C ASP A 67 11.67 22.99 1.08
N LEU A 68 11.12 22.94 -0.14
CA LEU A 68 10.26 24.01 -0.64
C LEU A 68 8.86 23.86 -0.05
N ILE A 69 8.13 24.97 0.05
CA ILE A 69 6.75 24.96 0.54
C ILE A 69 5.86 25.72 -0.43
N LEU A 70 4.72 25.12 -0.78
CA LEU A 70 3.65 25.65 -1.60
C LEU A 70 2.38 25.73 -0.74
N GLY A 71 1.98 26.95 -0.39
CA GLY A 71 0.70 27.25 0.25
C GLY A 71 -0.29 27.90 -0.71
N GLU A 72 -1.59 27.92 -0.33
CA GLU A 72 -2.65 28.63 -1.07
C GLU A 72 -2.31 30.12 -1.27
N GLU A 73 -1.78 30.80 -0.23
CA GLU A 73 -1.53 32.25 -0.27
C GLU A 73 -0.07 32.61 -0.66
N SER A 74 0.85 31.63 -0.66
CA SER A 74 2.29 31.84 -0.88
C SER A 74 2.82 31.32 -2.22
N ALA A 75 1.94 31.07 -3.20
CA ALA A 75 2.29 30.40 -4.46
C ALA A 75 3.41 31.12 -5.25
N SER A 76 4.62 30.54 -5.23
CA SER A 76 5.73 30.87 -6.13
C SER A 76 6.17 29.60 -6.87
N GLN A 77 6.62 29.74 -8.13
CA GLN A 77 6.95 28.62 -9.02
C GLN A 77 8.45 28.26 -8.98
N PRO A 78 8.86 27.19 -8.27
CA PRO A 78 10.17 26.57 -8.47
C PRO A 78 10.15 25.59 -9.66
N ALA A 79 11.14 25.71 -10.55
CA ALA A 79 11.25 24.91 -11.78
C ALA A 79 11.65 23.43 -11.53
N SER A 80 12.20 23.09 -10.35
CA SER A 80 12.52 21.72 -9.97
C SER A 80 12.59 21.61 -8.44
N ALA A 81 11.49 21.21 -7.80
CA ALA A 81 11.51 20.88 -6.38
C ALA A 81 11.86 19.39 -6.20
N GLU A 82 13.04 19.11 -5.66
CA GLU A 82 13.39 17.75 -5.21
C GLU A 82 12.52 17.34 -4.02
N SER A 83 12.16 18.30 -3.17
CA SER A 83 11.29 18.14 -2.01
C SER A 83 10.35 19.34 -1.86
N LEU A 84 9.05 19.08 -1.74
CA LEU A 84 8.01 20.10 -1.71
C LEU A 84 6.90 19.72 -0.72
N TRP A 85 6.63 20.60 0.24
CA TRP A 85 5.41 20.57 1.04
C TRP A 85 4.30 21.33 0.32
N VAL A 86 3.11 20.76 0.29
CA VAL A 86 1.92 21.38 -0.29
C VAL A 86 0.88 21.49 0.82
N VAL A 87 0.36 22.69 1.06
CA VAL A 87 -0.45 23.00 2.25
C VAL A 87 -1.69 23.81 1.87
N ASP A 88 -2.85 23.34 2.34
CA ASP A 88 -4.06 24.14 2.47
C ASP A 88 -4.33 24.34 3.98
N PRO A 89 -4.21 25.58 4.49
CA PRO A 89 -4.42 25.87 5.90
C PRO A 89 -5.88 25.64 6.33
N ILE A 90 -6.87 25.89 5.45
CA ILE A 90 -8.30 25.70 5.74
C ILE A 90 -9.05 25.33 4.45
N ASP A 91 -9.07 24.04 4.09
CA ASP A 91 -9.98 23.55 3.05
C ASP A 91 -11.41 23.62 3.57
N GLY A 92 -12.29 24.21 2.76
CA GLY A 92 -13.67 24.53 3.15
C GLY A 92 -13.85 25.90 3.77
N THR A 93 -13.02 26.89 3.41
CA THR A 93 -13.14 28.31 3.81
C THR A 93 -14.58 28.87 3.80
N ALA A 94 -15.40 28.50 2.80
CA ALA A 94 -16.80 28.93 2.72
C ALA A 94 -17.69 28.36 3.83
N ASN A 95 -17.45 27.11 4.24
CA ASN A 95 -18.09 26.47 5.40
C ASN A 95 -17.57 27.08 6.69
N PHE A 96 -16.24 27.23 6.78
CA PHE A 96 -15.56 27.85 7.90
C PHE A 96 -16.14 29.23 8.19
N ALA A 97 -16.21 30.13 7.21
CA ALA A 97 -16.77 31.48 7.37
C ALA A 97 -18.23 31.44 7.88
N ARG A 98 -19.05 30.51 7.38
CA ARG A 98 -20.51 30.49 7.62
C ARG A 98 -20.99 29.88 8.92
N GLY A 99 -20.19 29.02 9.55
CA GLY A 99 -20.65 28.34 10.77
C GLY A 99 -20.54 26.84 10.69
N ILE A 100 -20.28 26.31 9.50
CA ILE A 100 -20.53 24.92 9.18
C ILE A 100 -19.30 24.11 9.59
N PRO A 101 -19.44 23.13 10.51
CA PRO A 101 -18.32 22.37 11.06
C PRO A 101 -17.83 21.28 10.09
N HIS A 102 -17.50 21.68 8.86
CA HIS A 102 -17.04 20.82 7.78
C HIS A 102 -15.92 21.52 7.01
N PHE A 103 -14.74 21.51 7.61
CA PHE A 103 -13.49 22.06 7.09
C PHE A 103 -12.32 21.24 7.65
N CYS A 104 -11.14 21.36 7.05
CA CYS A 104 -9.95 20.66 7.50
C CYS A 104 -8.67 21.42 7.18
N VAL A 105 -7.56 20.97 7.76
CA VAL A 105 -6.21 21.30 7.26
C VAL A 105 -5.80 20.15 6.34
N CYS A 106 -5.20 20.47 5.19
CA CYS A 106 -4.71 19.49 4.22
C CYS A 106 -3.22 19.73 3.96
N MET A 107 -2.42 18.67 4.05
CA MET A 107 -0.98 18.74 3.83
C MET A 107 -0.50 17.53 3.06
N ALA A 108 0.40 17.75 2.10
CA ALA A 108 1.07 16.70 1.37
C ALA A 108 2.58 16.98 1.29
N TRP A 109 3.36 15.92 1.20
CA TRP A 109 4.78 16.01 0.89
C TRP A 109 5.07 15.30 -0.42
N VAL A 110 5.71 16.02 -1.32
CA VAL A 110 6.02 15.63 -2.69
C VAL A 110 7.53 15.56 -2.84
N ARG A 111 8.03 14.43 -3.32
CA ARG A 111 9.44 14.23 -3.65
C ARG A 111 9.58 13.94 -5.13
N GLN A 112 10.41 14.73 -5.83
CA GLN A 112 10.66 14.56 -7.26
C GLN A 112 9.36 14.48 -8.09
N GLY A 113 8.37 15.31 -7.74
CA GLY A 113 7.05 15.33 -8.39
C GLY A 113 6.06 14.27 -7.91
N VAL A 114 6.47 13.35 -7.04
CA VAL A 114 5.64 12.25 -6.54
C VAL A 114 5.15 12.53 -5.12
N THR A 115 3.83 12.48 -4.89
CA THR A 115 3.27 12.57 -3.53
C THR A 115 3.61 11.31 -2.73
N GLU A 116 4.41 11.48 -1.67
CA GLU A 116 4.93 10.39 -0.82
C GLU A 116 4.15 10.29 0.50
N LEU A 117 3.79 11.45 1.08
CA LEU A 117 3.02 11.55 2.31
C LEU A 117 1.82 12.47 2.11
N GLY A 118 0.72 12.17 2.79
CA GLY A 118 -0.49 12.99 2.79
C GLY A 118 -1.19 12.95 4.13
N ALA A 119 -1.71 14.07 4.59
CA ALA A 119 -2.49 14.17 5.80
C ALA A 119 -3.67 15.13 5.62
N ILE A 120 -4.81 14.77 6.18
CA ILE A 120 -6.00 15.61 6.25
C ILE A 120 -6.52 15.54 7.69
N TYR A 121 -6.71 16.68 8.34
CA TYR A 121 -7.21 16.72 9.71
C TYR A 121 -8.47 17.56 9.81
N ASN A 122 -9.60 16.93 10.15
CA ASN A 122 -10.81 17.62 10.58
C ASN A 122 -10.74 17.86 12.09
N PRO A 123 -10.49 19.10 12.55
CA PRO A 123 -10.33 19.36 13.97
C PRO A 123 -11.66 19.35 14.73
N VAL A 124 -12.81 19.48 14.04
CA VAL A 124 -14.11 19.46 14.69
C VAL A 124 -14.50 18.05 15.10
N SER A 125 -14.31 17.06 14.21
CA SER A 125 -14.57 15.65 14.49
C SER A 125 -13.35 14.90 15.06
N GLN A 126 -12.19 15.55 15.12
CA GLN A 126 -10.91 14.94 15.51
C GLN A 126 -10.57 13.73 14.65
N GLU A 127 -10.81 13.84 13.35
CA GLU A 127 -10.48 12.80 12.37
C GLU A 127 -9.19 13.17 11.65
N LEU A 128 -8.10 12.49 12.01
CA LEU A 128 -6.79 12.58 11.36
C LEU A 128 -6.64 11.45 10.36
N TYR A 129 -6.64 11.80 9.09
CA TYR A 129 -6.35 10.91 7.98
C TYR A 129 -4.88 11.04 7.60
N LEU A 130 -4.18 9.91 7.44
CA LEU A 130 -2.76 9.85 7.10
C LEU A 130 -2.52 8.81 6.02
N ALA A 131 -1.71 9.15 5.02
CA ALA A 131 -1.28 8.23 3.98
C ALA A 131 0.22 8.28 3.77
N ARG A 132 0.79 7.11 3.53
CA ARG A 132 2.17 6.92 3.07
C ARG A 132 2.15 6.02 1.83
N ARG A 133 2.69 6.54 0.74
CA ARG A 133 2.69 5.89 -0.58
C ARG A 133 3.27 4.48 -0.49
N GLY A 134 2.54 3.49 -1.00
CA GLY A 134 2.93 2.08 -1.03
C GLY A 134 2.89 1.38 0.33
N HIS A 135 2.35 2.01 1.38
CA HIS A 135 2.36 1.49 2.74
C HIS A 135 0.97 1.44 3.36
N TYR A 136 0.31 2.59 3.57
CA TYR A 136 -0.98 2.65 4.26
C TYR A 136 -1.78 3.93 3.98
N ALA A 137 -3.09 3.81 4.22
CA ALA A 137 -4.01 4.89 4.52
C ALA A 137 -4.68 4.60 5.86
N LEU A 138 -4.66 5.57 6.78
CA LEU A 138 -5.13 5.44 8.16
C LEU A 138 -6.09 6.59 8.51
N LYS A 139 -7.06 6.33 9.39
CA LYS A 139 -7.81 7.35 10.14
C LYS A 139 -7.64 7.07 11.63
N ASN A 140 -7.06 8.00 12.38
CA ASN A 140 -6.79 7.83 13.82
C ASN A 140 -6.12 6.47 14.10
N ASP A 141 -5.06 6.18 13.33
CA ASP A 141 -4.27 4.94 13.39
C ASP A 141 -5.00 3.65 13.02
N GLN A 142 -6.23 3.74 12.49
CA GLN A 142 -6.99 2.60 11.96
C GLN A 142 -6.94 2.57 10.43
N PRO A 143 -6.71 1.40 9.78
CA PRO A 143 -6.70 1.30 8.32
C PRO A 143 -7.99 1.75 7.65
N LEU A 144 -7.84 2.44 6.53
CA LEU A 144 -8.94 2.85 5.65
C LEU A 144 -9.17 1.82 4.54
N ARG A 145 -10.39 1.82 3.99
CA ARG A 145 -10.74 1.02 2.83
C ARG A 145 -11.92 1.63 2.09
N CYS A 146 -11.78 1.83 0.78
CA CYS A 146 -12.91 2.23 -0.07
C CYS A 146 -14.01 1.17 -0.11
N THR A 147 -15.24 1.58 -0.43
CA THR A 147 -16.36 0.65 -0.60
C THR A 147 -16.12 -0.30 -1.78
N ALA A 148 -16.76 -1.47 -1.74
CA ALA A 148 -16.74 -2.46 -2.83
C ALA A 148 -17.98 -2.33 -3.76
N ILE A 149 -18.62 -1.16 -3.78
CA ILE A 149 -19.84 -0.93 -4.56
C ILE A 149 -19.57 -1.05 -6.06
N THR A 150 -20.50 -1.67 -6.79
CA THR A 150 -20.43 -1.88 -8.25
C THR A 150 -21.61 -1.26 -9.00
N ASP A 151 -22.69 -0.98 -8.27
CA ASP A 151 -23.92 -0.41 -8.79
C ASP A 151 -23.99 1.10 -8.50
N PRO A 152 -23.87 1.97 -9.52
CA PRO A 152 -23.93 3.43 -9.32
C PRO A 152 -25.29 3.91 -8.82
N GLN A 153 -26.38 3.13 -8.98
CA GLN A 153 -27.70 3.52 -8.49
C GLN A 153 -27.80 3.51 -6.96
N ARG A 154 -26.84 2.86 -6.29
CA ARG A 154 -26.73 2.80 -4.84
C ARG A 154 -25.62 3.71 -4.31
N ALA A 155 -24.90 4.39 -5.19
CA ALA A 155 -23.71 5.16 -4.85
C ALA A 155 -24.07 6.54 -4.31
N ALA A 156 -23.39 6.97 -3.26
CA ALA A 156 -23.35 8.35 -2.80
C ALA A 156 -22.09 9.04 -3.35
N VAL A 157 -22.27 10.02 -4.23
CA VAL A 157 -21.19 10.74 -4.90
C VAL A 157 -21.23 12.22 -4.53
N GLU A 158 -20.08 12.79 -4.20
CA GLU A 158 -19.96 14.23 -3.99
C GLU A 158 -19.48 14.93 -5.27
N LEU A 159 -20.14 16.01 -5.67
CA LEU A 159 -19.73 16.86 -6.79
C LEU A 159 -19.30 18.23 -6.26
N GLY A 160 -18.01 18.49 -6.34
CA GLY A 160 -17.37 19.75 -5.98
C GLY A 160 -17.63 20.87 -6.99
N TRP A 161 -17.44 22.11 -6.57
CA TRP A 161 -17.80 23.30 -7.34
C TRP A 161 -16.60 24.21 -7.55
N SER A 162 -16.35 24.53 -8.82
CA SER A 162 -15.31 25.45 -9.23
C SER A 162 -15.86 26.58 -10.10
N SER A 163 -15.51 27.82 -9.78
CA SER A 163 -15.83 29.00 -10.59
C SER A 163 -14.96 29.13 -11.85
N ARG A 164 -13.91 28.30 -11.99
CA ARG A 164 -12.99 28.31 -13.14
C ARG A 164 -13.58 27.68 -14.41
N HIS A 165 -14.76 27.07 -14.31
CA HIS A 165 -15.48 26.49 -15.44
C HIS A 165 -16.91 27.05 -15.55
N SER A 166 -17.49 26.91 -16.74
CA SER A 166 -18.86 27.36 -16.98
C SER A 166 -19.88 26.58 -16.12
N GLN A 167 -20.91 27.27 -15.64
CA GLN A 167 -22.02 26.65 -14.91
C GLN A 167 -22.68 25.53 -15.72
N ASN A 168 -22.76 25.70 -17.06
CA ASN A 168 -23.27 24.69 -17.97
C ASN A 168 -22.45 23.41 -17.96
N HIS A 169 -21.13 23.48 -17.77
CA HIS A 169 -20.29 22.29 -17.65
C HIS A 169 -20.60 21.53 -16.36
N TYR A 170 -20.69 22.25 -15.24
CA TYR A 170 -21.10 21.66 -13.95
C TYR A 170 -22.47 20.99 -14.02
N LEU A 171 -23.48 21.66 -14.59
CA LEU A 171 -24.83 21.12 -14.73
C LEU A 171 -24.88 19.87 -15.64
N LYS A 172 -24.03 19.81 -16.68
CA LYS A 172 -23.91 18.62 -17.52
C LYS A 172 -23.36 17.43 -16.74
N VAL A 173 -22.28 17.61 -15.98
CA VAL A 173 -21.71 16.55 -15.13
C VAL A 173 -22.73 16.09 -14.10
N LEU A 174 -23.38 17.02 -13.41
CA LEU A 174 -24.45 16.71 -12.46
C LEU A 174 -25.57 15.87 -13.11
N GLY A 175 -26.07 16.30 -14.27
CA GLY A 175 -27.10 15.58 -15.02
C GLY A 175 -26.68 14.16 -15.42
N SER A 176 -25.43 13.97 -15.85
CA SER A 176 -24.89 12.65 -16.17
C SER A 176 -24.79 11.74 -14.94
N LEU A 177 -24.38 12.27 -13.77
CA LEU A 177 -24.35 11.49 -12.52
C LEU A 177 -25.74 11.07 -12.06
N LEU A 178 -26.72 11.98 -12.14
CA LEU A 178 -28.11 11.66 -11.81
C LEU A 178 -28.71 10.62 -12.78
N THR A 179 -28.32 10.67 -14.06
CA THR A 179 -28.73 9.69 -15.07
C THR A 179 -28.16 8.30 -14.80
N LEU A 180 -26.97 8.20 -14.19
CA LEU A 180 -26.41 6.93 -13.69
C LEU A 180 -27.14 6.39 -12.45
N GLY A 181 -28.01 7.20 -11.83
CA GLY A 181 -28.73 6.88 -10.61
C GLY A 181 -27.97 7.18 -9.32
N ALA A 182 -26.82 7.85 -9.39
CA ALA A 182 -26.05 8.19 -8.20
C ALA A 182 -26.77 9.26 -7.35
N SER A 183 -26.73 9.09 -6.03
CA SER A 183 -27.15 10.13 -5.09
C SER A 183 -26.06 11.18 -5.00
N VAL A 184 -26.31 12.36 -5.58
CA VAL A 184 -25.32 13.45 -5.63
C VAL A 184 -25.49 14.40 -4.45
N ARG A 185 -24.38 14.67 -3.74
CA ARG A 185 -24.30 15.67 -2.65
C ARG A 185 -23.20 16.70 -2.91
N ARG A 186 -23.18 17.75 -2.08
CA ARG A 186 -22.12 18.76 -2.03
C ARG A 186 -21.83 19.13 -0.57
N GLY A 187 -20.59 18.90 -0.13
CA GLY A 187 -20.14 19.11 1.25
C GLY A 187 -19.35 20.41 1.42
N GLY A 188 -18.65 20.87 0.38
CA GLY A 188 -17.96 22.16 0.39
C GLY A 188 -16.56 22.15 1.01
N SER A 189 -15.96 20.97 1.18
CA SER A 189 -14.54 20.74 1.50
C SER A 189 -14.08 19.57 0.63
N GLY A 190 -13.19 19.84 -0.32
CA GLY A 190 -12.77 18.85 -1.31
C GLY A 190 -11.83 17.80 -0.72
N ALA A 191 -10.95 18.23 0.19
CA ALA A 191 -10.04 17.33 0.89
C ALA A 191 -10.84 16.36 1.79
N LEU A 192 -11.85 16.82 2.53
CA LEU A 192 -12.72 15.91 3.30
C LEU A 192 -13.54 14.98 2.42
N ALA A 193 -14.02 15.44 1.26
CA ALA A 193 -14.71 14.57 0.32
C ALA A 193 -13.81 13.42 -0.15
N LEU A 194 -12.54 13.71 -0.46
CA LEU A 194 -11.54 12.69 -0.81
C LEU A 194 -11.25 11.74 0.37
N ALA A 195 -11.07 12.26 1.58
CA ALA A 195 -10.87 11.45 2.78
C ALA A 195 -12.06 10.51 3.05
N TRP A 196 -13.29 10.98 2.81
CA TRP A 196 -14.50 10.18 2.97
C TRP A 196 -14.64 9.09 1.90
N VAL A 197 -14.14 9.31 0.68
CA VAL A 197 -14.02 8.24 -0.32
C VAL A 197 -13.01 7.18 0.15
N ALA A 198 -11.85 7.60 0.67
CA ALA A 198 -10.85 6.67 1.19
C ALA A 198 -11.39 5.82 2.37
N GLU A 199 -12.20 6.43 3.24
CA GLU A 199 -12.87 5.74 4.34
C GLU A 199 -14.02 4.84 3.90
N GLY A 200 -14.56 5.04 2.69
CA GLY A 200 -15.79 4.39 2.24
C GLY A 200 -17.05 4.98 2.88
N ARG A 201 -16.99 6.22 3.39
CA ARG A 201 -18.16 7.00 3.84
C ARG A 201 -18.95 7.57 2.66
N THR A 202 -18.26 7.81 1.54
CA THR A 202 -18.85 8.08 0.21
C THR A 202 -18.23 7.16 -0.83
N ASP A 203 -18.93 6.97 -1.95
CA ASP A 203 -18.51 6.06 -3.01
C ASP A 203 -17.72 6.76 -4.11
N GLY A 204 -17.81 8.09 -4.20
CA GLY A 204 -16.98 8.86 -5.10
C GLY A 204 -17.04 10.36 -4.84
N TYR A 205 -16.06 11.06 -5.42
CA TYR A 205 -15.94 12.49 -5.44
C TYR A 205 -15.40 12.94 -6.80
N LEU A 206 -15.96 14.04 -7.30
CA LEU A 206 -15.63 14.63 -8.59
C LEU A 206 -15.55 16.14 -8.44
N GLU A 207 -14.53 16.75 -9.02
CA GLU A 207 -14.48 18.20 -9.17
C GLU A 207 -13.76 18.58 -10.47
N ILE A 208 -14.35 19.49 -11.24
CA ILE A 208 -13.86 19.83 -12.57
C ILE A 208 -12.49 20.52 -12.50
N HIS A 209 -12.19 21.21 -11.39
CA HIS A 209 -10.91 21.82 -11.14
C HIS A 209 -10.66 22.01 -9.64
N MET A 210 -9.58 21.41 -9.12
CA MET A 210 -9.02 21.67 -7.79
C MET A 210 -7.56 22.10 -7.90
N ASN A 211 -7.06 22.85 -6.92
CA ASN A 211 -5.62 23.10 -6.81
C ASN A 211 -4.94 21.89 -6.15
N ALA A 212 -3.62 21.79 -6.26
CA ALA A 212 -2.88 20.67 -5.68
C ALA A 212 -2.97 20.58 -4.15
N TRP A 213 -3.00 21.73 -3.46
CA TRP A 213 -3.16 21.76 -1.99
C TRP A 213 -4.51 21.22 -1.53
N ASP A 214 -5.55 21.38 -2.34
CA ASP A 214 -6.89 20.85 -2.04
C ASP A 214 -6.97 19.32 -2.22
N CYS A 215 -6.13 18.70 -3.06
CA CYS A 215 -6.37 17.34 -3.53
C CYS A 215 -5.22 16.33 -3.39
N LEU A 216 -3.94 16.73 -3.33
CA LEU A 216 -2.84 15.75 -3.39
C LEU A 216 -2.86 14.75 -2.24
N ALA A 217 -3.10 15.20 -1.00
CA ALA A 217 -3.18 14.32 0.16
C ALA A 217 -4.38 13.35 0.04
N GLY A 218 -5.54 13.87 -0.36
CA GLY A 218 -6.76 13.09 -0.52
C GLY A 218 -6.68 12.05 -1.64
N LEU A 219 -6.07 12.39 -2.76
CA LEU A 219 -5.85 11.47 -3.87
C LEU A 219 -4.90 10.32 -3.47
N LEU A 220 -3.84 10.61 -2.71
CA LEU A 220 -2.97 9.57 -2.14
C LEU A 220 -3.74 8.66 -1.17
N LEU A 221 -4.52 9.24 -0.26
CA LEU A 221 -5.38 8.50 0.67
C LEU A 221 -6.30 7.51 -0.05
N VAL A 222 -6.98 7.95 -1.11
CA VAL A 222 -7.89 7.08 -1.88
C VAL A 222 -7.14 5.93 -2.55
N ARG A 223 -5.98 6.19 -3.16
CA ARG A 223 -5.17 5.12 -3.79
C ARG A 223 -4.71 4.08 -2.77
N GLU A 224 -4.16 4.52 -1.64
CA GLU A 224 -3.68 3.63 -0.59
C GLU A 224 -4.82 2.87 0.13
N ALA A 225 -6.04 3.42 0.14
CA ALA A 225 -7.25 2.76 0.63
C ALA A 225 -7.89 1.79 -0.40
N GLY A 226 -7.27 1.61 -1.57
CA GLY A 226 -7.73 0.70 -2.62
C GLY A 226 -8.83 1.26 -3.52
N GLY A 227 -9.00 2.58 -3.57
CA GLY A 227 -9.85 3.27 -4.53
C GLY A 227 -9.14 3.61 -5.85
N VAL A 228 -9.87 4.21 -6.77
CA VAL A 228 -9.39 4.60 -8.11
C VAL A 228 -9.49 6.11 -8.25
N THR A 229 -8.46 6.74 -8.83
CA THR A 229 -8.42 8.19 -9.02
C THR A 229 -8.20 8.62 -10.47
N GLY A 230 -8.60 9.85 -10.80
CA GLY A 230 -8.09 10.62 -11.92
C GLY A 230 -6.58 10.89 -11.79
N VAL A 231 -6.00 11.47 -12.84
CA VAL A 231 -4.56 11.71 -12.95
C VAL A 231 -4.04 12.53 -11.77
N ILE A 232 -3.07 11.99 -11.03
CA ILE A 232 -2.28 12.77 -10.06
C ILE A 232 -1.11 13.40 -10.82
N PRO A 233 -0.83 14.70 -10.67
CA PRO A 233 0.32 15.31 -11.31
C PRO A 233 1.62 14.70 -10.77
N GLU A 234 2.48 14.20 -11.67
CA GLU A 234 3.79 13.61 -11.31
C GLU A 234 4.96 14.54 -11.68
N THR A 235 4.67 15.76 -12.11
CA THR A 235 5.69 16.78 -12.43
C THR A 235 5.43 18.02 -11.62
N ALA A 236 6.50 18.70 -11.19
CA ALA A 236 6.40 19.97 -10.48
C ALA A 236 5.50 20.96 -11.25
N GLY A 237 5.65 21.09 -12.56
CA GLY A 237 4.80 21.96 -13.39
C GLY A 237 3.31 21.59 -13.40
N GLY A 238 2.95 20.32 -13.25
CA GLY A 238 1.56 19.86 -13.17
C GLY A 238 0.89 20.18 -11.82
N ILE A 239 1.67 20.32 -10.75
CA ILE A 239 1.17 20.62 -9.39
C ILE A 239 0.62 22.06 -9.31
N PHE A 240 1.19 23.01 -10.06
CA PHE A 240 0.83 24.44 -9.94
C PHE A 240 -0.40 24.88 -10.76
N ASN A 241 -0.86 24.09 -11.73
CA ASN A 241 -1.88 24.54 -12.69
C ASN A 241 -3.32 24.13 -12.33
N GLY A 242 -3.49 23.41 -11.22
CA GLY A 242 -4.75 22.76 -10.88
C GLY A 242 -5.12 21.63 -11.86
N LEU A 243 -6.08 20.80 -11.47
CA LEU A 243 -6.47 19.63 -12.25
C LEU A 243 -7.93 19.23 -12.02
N PRO A 244 -8.56 18.57 -13.01
CA PRO A 244 -9.80 17.84 -12.76
C PRO A 244 -9.52 16.68 -11.81
N VAL A 245 -10.36 16.52 -10.79
CA VAL A 245 -10.24 15.50 -9.77
C VAL A 245 -11.38 14.51 -9.89
N LEU A 246 -11.01 13.23 -9.83
CA LEU A 246 -11.93 12.11 -9.68
C LEU A 246 -11.33 11.17 -8.65
N ALA A 247 -12.15 10.71 -7.72
CA ALA A 247 -11.82 9.64 -6.79
C ALA A 247 -13.07 8.79 -6.58
N ALA A 248 -12.94 7.46 -6.63
CA ALA A 248 -14.10 6.58 -6.56
C ALA A 248 -13.76 5.18 -6.06
N ALA A 249 -14.78 4.52 -5.53
CA ALA A 249 -14.76 3.08 -5.33
C ALA A 249 -14.50 2.34 -6.66
N PRO A 250 -13.70 1.26 -6.66
CA PRO A 250 -13.23 0.63 -7.90
C PRO A 250 -14.36 0.17 -8.83
N GLY A 251 -15.46 -0.34 -8.28
CA GLY A 251 -16.56 -0.90 -9.06
C GLY A 251 -17.41 0.13 -9.82
N ILE A 252 -17.26 1.42 -9.53
CA ILE A 252 -18.01 2.51 -10.20
C ILE A 252 -17.13 3.56 -10.87
N ALA A 253 -15.80 3.55 -10.64
CA ALA A 253 -14.87 4.56 -11.12
C ALA A 253 -14.96 4.83 -12.63
N ALA A 254 -14.98 3.78 -13.46
CA ALA A 254 -15.07 3.91 -14.91
C ALA A 254 -16.37 4.58 -15.38
N LYS A 255 -17.48 4.30 -14.69
CA LYS A 255 -18.79 4.90 -15.00
C LYS A 255 -18.80 6.39 -14.63
N LEU A 256 -18.25 6.73 -13.46
CA LEU A 256 -18.13 8.13 -13.01
C LEU A 256 -17.20 8.94 -13.93
N ALA A 257 -16.07 8.35 -14.35
CA ALA A 257 -15.13 8.97 -15.28
C ALA A 257 -15.79 9.29 -16.63
N ALA A 258 -16.50 8.33 -17.19
CA ALA A 258 -17.25 8.52 -18.43
C ALA A 258 -18.34 9.61 -18.29
N ALA A 259 -19.06 9.63 -17.17
CA ALA A 259 -20.10 10.62 -16.90
C ALA A 259 -19.55 12.05 -16.72
N ALA A 260 -18.37 12.17 -16.09
CA ALA A 260 -17.74 13.46 -15.83
C ALA A 260 -16.85 13.96 -16.98
N GLY A 261 -16.48 13.10 -17.93
CA GLY A 261 -15.48 13.42 -18.95
C GLY A 261 -14.08 13.65 -18.36
N ILE A 262 -13.83 13.15 -17.15
CA ILE A 262 -12.53 13.22 -16.46
C ILE A 262 -11.85 11.88 -16.69
N PRO A 263 -10.69 11.84 -17.36
CA PRO A 263 -9.98 10.59 -17.54
C PRO A 263 -9.58 10.05 -16.16
N LEU A 264 -9.81 8.76 -15.95
CA LEU A 264 -9.09 8.06 -14.90
C LEU A 264 -7.60 8.22 -15.17
N THR A 265 -6.78 8.12 -14.12
CA THR A 265 -5.38 7.77 -14.38
C THR A 265 -5.45 6.55 -15.28
N ILE A 266 -4.92 6.65 -16.49
CA ILE A 266 -4.43 5.46 -17.18
C ILE A 266 -3.25 5.07 -16.31
N GLU A 267 -3.53 4.41 -15.18
CA GLU A 267 -2.62 3.39 -14.74
C GLU A 267 -2.45 2.55 -15.99
N THR A 268 -1.26 2.61 -16.57
CA THR A 268 -0.86 1.76 -17.68
C THR A 268 -0.86 0.35 -17.13
N GLU A 269 -2.03 -0.21 -16.85
CA GLU A 269 -2.26 -1.49 -16.20
C GLU A 269 -1.29 -1.83 -15.05
N ALA A 270 -0.75 -0.84 -14.34
CA ALA A 270 0.26 -1.01 -13.30
C ALA A 270 -0.42 -0.74 -11.94
N LYS A 271 -1.44 -1.49 -11.51
CA LYS A 271 -1.43 -2.95 -11.31
C LYS A 271 -2.85 -3.51 -11.51
N HIS A 272 -3.07 -4.40 -12.47
CA HIS A 272 -2.94 -5.86 -12.28
C HIS A 272 -2.44 -6.58 -13.55
N ALA A 273 -1.79 -5.89 -14.47
CA ALA A 273 -0.70 -6.50 -15.21
C ALA A 273 0.57 -5.96 -14.56
N ALA A 274 1.11 -6.68 -13.56
CA ALA A 274 2.55 -6.66 -13.41
C ALA A 274 3.10 -6.72 -14.84
N GLY A 275 3.97 -5.79 -15.24
CA GLY A 275 4.78 -6.00 -16.43
C GLY A 275 5.16 -7.47 -16.37
N HIS A 276 4.70 -8.26 -17.34
CA HIS A 276 5.02 -9.68 -17.33
C HIS A 276 6.48 -9.71 -17.71
N TYR A 277 7.35 -9.34 -16.76
CA TYR A 277 8.78 -9.46 -16.84
C TYR A 277 8.97 -10.95 -16.98
N PRO A 278 9.29 -11.45 -18.19
CA PRO A 278 9.42 -12.87 -18.39
C PRO A 278 10.51 -13.34 -17.44
N ARG A 279 10.15 -14.26 -16.56
CA ARG A 279 11.10 -14.85 -15.61
C ARG A 279 11.18 -16.34 -15.85
N PRO A 280 12.32 -16.94 -15.52
CA PRO A 280 12.40 -18.38 -15.31
C PRO A 280 11.26 -18.83 -14.38
N PRO A 281 10.54 -19.93 -14.71
CA PRO A 281 9.46 -20.46 -13.89
C PRO A 281 9.87 -20.75 -12.43
N ILE A 282 11.16 -21.07 -12.23
CA ILE A 282 11.85 -21.13 -10.95
C ILE A 282 13.19 -20.37 -11.05
N SER A 283 13.65 -19.76 -9.97
CA SER A 283 14.88 -18.96 -9.93
C SER A 283 15.83 -19.52 -8.87
N LEU A 284 17.11 -19.73 -9.23
CA LEU A 284 18.17 -20.09 -8.29
C LEU A 284 18.53 -18.89 -7.42
N ILE A 285 18.28 -18.99 -6.12
CA ILE A 285 18.54 -17.92 -5.15
C ILE A 285 19.92 -18.06 -4.53
N ALA A 286 20.26 -19.26 -4.07
CA ALA A 286 21.55 -19.56 -3.47
C ALA A 286 22.03 -20.92 -3.95
N GLU A 287 23.26 -20.95 -4.46
CA GLU A 287 23.97 -22.17 -4.85
C GLU A 287 24.78 -22.67 -3.66
N ASP A 288 24.85 -24.00 -3.49
CA ASP A 288 25.59 -24.68 -2.42
C ASP A 288 25.47 -23.97 -1.07
N PHE A 289 24.22 -23.82 -0.59
CA PHE A 289 23.93 -22.99 0.56
C PHE A 289 24.72 -23.45 1.80
N PRO A 290 25.55 -22.58 2.42
CA PRO A 290 26.51 -22.98 3.43
C PRO A 290 25.87 -23.74 4.61
N GLY A 291 26.49 -24.84 5.02
CA GLY A 291 26.00 -25.69 6.11
C GLY A 291 24.91 -26.69 5.71
N TRP A 292 24.32 -26.54 4.51
CA TRP A 292 23.20 -27.38 4.07
C TRP A 292 23.52 -28.21 2.82
N GLY A 293 24.42 -27.73 1.94
CA GLY A 293 24.85 -28.44 0.74
C GLY A 293 23.70 -28.66 -0.25
N VAL A 294 22.88 -27.63 -0.44
CA VAL A 294 21.73 -27.62 -1.36
C VAL A 294 21.66 -26.29 -2.07
N ASP A 295 21.13 -26.31 -3.28
CA ASP A 295 20.65 -25.12 -3.94
C ASP A 295 19.25 -24.75 -3.46
N ILE A 296 19.00 -23.46 -3.28
CA ILE A 296 17.70 -22.92 -2.88
C ILE A 296 17.06 -22.23 -4.07
N TYR A 297 15.87 -22.68 -4.46
CA TYR A 297 15.08 -22.12 -5.54
C TYR A 297 13.79 -21.46 -5.03
N ILE A 298 13.34 -20.43 -5.75
CA ILE A 298 12.00 -19.85 -5.58
C ILE A 298 11.21 -19.92 -6.89
N GLY A 299 9.95 -20.34 -6.81
CA GLY A 299 9.10 -20.55 -7.99
C GLY A 299 7.66 -20.09 -7.86
N GLY A 300 7.00 -19.96 -9.02
CA GLY A 300 5.55 -19.74 -9.14
C GLY A 300 4.79 -21.05 -9.38
N SER A 301 3.47 -20.94 -9.62
CA SER A 301 2.63 -22.11 -9.88
C SER A 301 3.05 -22.91 -11.12
N SER A 302 3.48 -22.26 -12.20
CA SER A 302 3.93 -22.92 -13.43
C SER A 302 5.22 -23.71 -13.22
N GLY A 303 6.19 -23.15 -12.50
CA GLY A 303 7.48 -23.79 -12.23
C GLY A 303 7.34 -24.99 -11.29
N VAL A 304 6.56 -24.85 -10.21
CA VAL A 304 6.33 -25.98 -9.29
C VAL A 304 5.47 -27.07 -9.93
N SER A 305 4.65 -26.80 -10.96
CA SER A 305 3.85 -27.85 -11.60
C SER A 305 4.62 -28.65 -12.67
N ASP A 306 5.87 -28.28 -12.99
CA ASP A 306 6.64 -28.89 -14.07
C ASP A 306 7.62 -29.95 -13.53
N ALA A 307 7.22 -31.22 -13.64
CA ALA A 307 8.01 -32.36 -13.17
C ALA A 307 9.39 -32.47 -13.85
N ALA A 308 9.48 -32.12 -15.14
CA ALA A 308 10.71 -32.21 -15.91
C ALA A 308 11.69 -31.13 -15.45
N LEU A 309 11.19 -29.90 -15.26
CA LEU A 309 11.98 -28.79 -14.73
C LEU A 309 12.50 -29.08 -13.31
N LEU A 310 11.67 -29.68 -12.45
CA LEU A 310 12.14 -30.07 -11.11
C LEU A 310 13.26 -31.12 -11.19
N ALA A 311 13.13 -32.11 -12.08
CA ALA A 311 14.16 -33.13 -12.27
C ALA A 311 15.47 -32.55 -12.85
N GLU A 312 15.37 -31.58 -13.78
CA GLU A 312 16.51 -30.88 -14.37
C GLU A 312 17.38 -30.19 -13.30
N HIS A 313 16.73 -29.56 -12.32
CA HIS A 313 17.40 -28.86 -11.22
C HIS A 313 17.64 -29.73 -9.97
N ASP A 314 17.46 -31.04 -10.09
CA ASP A 314 17.58 -32.02 -9.00
C ASP A 314 16.73 -31.67 -7.76
N ILE A 315 15.56 -31.05 -7.96
CA ILE A 315 14.67 -30.64 -6.87
C ILE A 315 13.96 -31.87 -6.31
N GLY A 316 14.25 -32.21 -5.05
CA GLY A 316 13.62 -33.33 -4.33
C GLY A 316 12.74 -32.90 -3.15
N VAL A 317 12.79 -31.62 -2.77
CA VAL A 317 11.95 -31.04 -1.70
C VAL A 317 11.21 -29.81 -2.23
N VAL A 318 9.90 -29.77 -1.99
CA VAL A 318 9.04 -28.63 -2.34
C VAL A 318 8.29 -28.15 -1.10
N ILE A 319 8.36 -26.84 -0.83
CA ILE A 319 7.55 -26.19 0.21
C ILE A 319 6.61 -25.20 -0.46
N ASN A 320 5.32 -25.51 -0.45
CA ASN A 320 4.28 -24.63 -0.94
C ASN A 320 3.77 -23.71 0.17
N CYS A 321 4.11 -22.43 0.04
CA CYS A 321 3.69 -21.38 0.96
C CYS A 321 2.29 -20.84 0.66
N ALA A 322 1.60 -21.25 -0.41
CA ALA A 322 0.29 -20.71 -0.76
C ALA A 322 -0.86 -21.57 -0.22
N VAL A 323 -1.79 -20.95 0.52
CA VAL A 323 -3.01 -21.65 0.99
C VAL A 323 -3.93 -22.04 -0.17
N ASN A 324 -4.02 -21.19 -1.19
CA ASN A 324 -4.93 -21.29 -2.34
C ASN A 324 -4.27 -21.91 -3.58
N LEU A 325 -3.27 -22.76 -3.39
CA LEU A 325 -2.60 -23.50 -4.43
C LEU A 325 -2.35 -24.91 -3.93
N ASP A 326 -2.92 -25.89 -4.62
CA ASP A 326 -2.65 -27.31 -4.42
C ASP A 326 -2.04 -27.85 -5.69
N ILE A 327 -0.99 -28.67 -5.55
CA ILE A 327 -0.29 -29.30 -6.66
C ILE A 327 -0.46 -30.79 -6.47
N ASP A 328 -1.09 -31.45 -7.44
CA ASP A 328 -1.21 -32.89 -7.45
C ASP A 328 0.07 -33.50 -8.01
N TRP A 329 0.82 -34.17 -7.13
CA TRP A 329 2.07 -34.83 -7.46
C TRP A 329 1.94 -36.35 -7.58
N VAL A 330 0.74 -36.92 -7.45
CA VAL A 330 0.54 -38.36 -7.45
C VAL A 330 0.73 -38.91 -8.86
N ILE A 331 1.95 -39.36 -9.17
CA ILE A 331 2.29 -40.01 -10.45
C ILE A 331 2.23 -41.54 -10.37
N ARG A 332 2.28 -42.09 -9.16
CA ARG A 332 2.10 -43.52 -8.87
C ARG A 332 0.95 -43.66 -7.87
N PRO A 333 -0.31 -43.66 -8.34
CA PRO A 333 -1.45 -43.84 -7.47
C PRO A 333 -1.44 -45.24 -6.84
N GLU A 334 -1.92 -45.35 -5.61
CA GLU A 334 -2.17 -46.65 -5.02
C GLU A 334 -3.30 -47.36 -5.78
N ALA A 335 -3.07 -48.63 -6.11
CA ALA A 335 -4.09 -49.42 -6.79
C ALA A 335 -5.32 -49.59 -5.88
N SER A 336 -6.52 -49.58 -6.47
CA SER A 336 -7.81 -49.95 -5.82
C SER A 336 -8.48 -48.98 -4.84
N ALA A 337 -8.26 -47.66 -4.95
CA ALA A 337 -9.05 -46.69 -4.18
C ALA A 337 -10.56 -46.76 -4.57
N PRO A 338 -11.49 -46.84 -3.60
CA PRO A 338 -12.92 -46.74 -3.86
C PRO A 338 -13.30 -45.48 -4.65
N PRO A 339 -14.36 -45.50 -5.49
CA PRO A 339 -14.71 -44.38 -6.38
C PRO A 339 -15.05 -43.05 -5.68
N HIS A 340 -15.37 -43.08 -4.38
CA HIS A 340 -15.69 -41.89 -3.60
C HIS A 340 -14.45 -41.21 -2.98
N LEU A 341 -13.26 -41.81 -3.13
CA LEU A 341 -12.00 -41.27 -2.63
C LEU A 341 -11.22 -40.59 -3.76
N LEU A 342 -10.48 -39.54 -3.41
CA LEU A 342 -9.51 -38.93 -4.31
C LEU A 342 -8.33 -39.89 -4.52
N SER A 343 -7.70 -39.79 -5.69
CA SER A 343 -6.45 -40.51 -5.98
C SER A 343 -5.36 -40.07 -4.98
N HIS A 344 -4.65 -41.03 -4.39
CA HIS A 344 -3.51 -40.78 -3.52
C HIS A 344 -2.38 -41.77 -3.85
N GLY A 345 -1.14 -41.41 -3.49
CA GLY A 345 0.02 -42.23 -3.78
C GLY A 345 1.31 -41.44 -3.67
N SER A 346 2.35 -41.89 -4.37
CA SER A 346 3.66 -41.26 -4.31
C SER A 346 3.92 -40.34 -5.50
N GLY A 347 4.60 -39.23 -5.21
CA GLY A 347 5.10 -38.28 -6.20
C GLY A 347 6.62 -38.34 -6.36
N PRO A 348 7.19 -37.53 -7.28
CA PRO A 348 8.63 -37.48 -7.50
C PRO A 348 9.38 -36.67 -6.43
N VAL A 349 8.68 -35.83 -5.66
CA VAL A 349 9.25 -34.92 -4.66
C VAL A 349 8.59 -35.10 -3.30
N ARG A 350 9.32 -34.74 -2.24
CA ARG A 350 8.73 -34.57 -0.90
C ARG A 350 8.07 -33.20 -0.84
N TYR A 351 6.75 -33.19 -0.76
CA TYR A 351 5.95 -31.98 -0.84
C TYR A 351 5.37 -31.62 0.53
N TYR A 352 5.57 -30.39 0.96
CA TYR A 352 5.05 -29.84 2.21
C TYR A 352 4.23 -28.59 1.93
N LYS A 353 3.12 -28.40 2.64
CA LYS A 353 2.26 -27.22 2.52
C LYS A 353 2.27 -26.43 3.83
N LEU A 354 2.66 -25.17 3.75
CA LEU A 354 2.62 -24.23 4.88
C LEU A 354 1.31 -23.44 4.91
N GLY A 355 0.86 -22.98 3.73
CA GLY A 355 -0.46 -22.33 3.59
C GLY A 355 -0.56 -20.90 4.14
N LEU A 356 0.34 -19.99 3.75
CA LEU A 356 0.27 -18.57 4.09
C LEU A 356 -0.69 -17.79 3.18
N VAL A 357 -1.22 -16.69 3.71
CA VAL A 357 -1.99 -15.65 2.98
C VAL A 357 -1.19 -14.36 2.80
N ASP A 358 -1.51 -13.61 1.74
CA ASP A 358 -1.00 -12.27 1.51
C ASP A 358 -1.96 -11.27 2.20
N GLY A 359 -1.50 -10.60 3.26
CA GLY A 359 -2.32 -9.68 4.06
C GLY A 359 -2.35 -10.03 5.55
N GLU A 360 -3.33 -9.48 6.26
CA GLU A 360 -3.61 -9.81 7.65
C GLU A 360 -4.34 -11.16 7.72
N GLY A 361 -4.01 -11.99 8.72
CA GLY A 361 -4.70 -13.27 8.95
C GLY A 361 -3.79 -14.50 9.13
N ASN A 362 -2.48 -14.39 8.87
CA ASN A 362 -1.55 -15.42 9.32
C ASN A 362 -1.35 -15.30 10.84
N ALA A 363 -1.38 -16.43 11.55
CA ALA A 363 -0.99 -16.42 12.96
C ALA A 363 0.51 -16.08 13.10
N PRO A 364 0.93 -15.41 14.18
CA PRO A 364 2.33 -15.03 14.40
C PRO A 364 3.33 -16.20 14.32
N GLU A 365 2.87 -17.42 14.62
CA GLU A 365 3.65 -18.67 14.60
C GLU A 365 3.92 -19.18 13.19
N MET A 366 3.09 -18.84 12.21
CA MET A 366 3.06 -19.58 10.94
C MET A 366 4.38 -19.48 10.18
N LEU A 367 5.00 -18.30 10.12
CA LEU A 367 6.25 -18.16 9.37
C LEU A 367 7.44 -18.80 10.10
N HIS A 368 7.44 -18.76 11.43
CA HIS A 368 8.42 -19.48 12.25
C HIS A 368 8.27 -21.00 12.10
N ALA A 369 7.03 -21.51 12.09
CA ALA A 369 6.74 -22.91 11.78
C ALA A 369 7.20 -23.28 10.36
N GLY A 370 7.03 -22.38 9.40
CA GLY A 370 7.56 -22.53 8.04
C GLY A 370 9.08 -22.67 8.01
N TYR A 371 9.78 -21.83 8.77
CA TYR A 371 11.24 -21.91 8.92
C TYR A 371 11.66 -23.26 9.52
N GLN A 372 11.03 -23.69 10.61
CA GLN A 372 11.33 -24.98 11.23
C GLN A 372 10.99 -26.17 10.32
N LEU A 373 9.91 -26.08 9.56
CA LEU A 373 9.54 -27.05 8.54
C LEU A 373 10.62 -27.15 7.45
N MET A 374 11.12 -26.02 6.96
CA MET A 374 12.18 -25.98 5.96
C MET A 374 13.47 -26.64 6.44
N ARG A 375 13.93 -26.30 7.66
CA ARG A 375 15.07 -26.97 8.30
C ARG A 375 14.83 -28.47 8.43
N SER A 376 13.68 -28.85 8.98
CA SER A 376 13.34 -30.25 9.24
C SER A 376 13.28 -31.06 7.95
N ALA A 377 12.73 -30.52 6.86
CA ALA A 377 12.67 -31.20 5.56
C ALA A 377 14.08 -31.47 4.97
N LEU A 378 15.03 -30.56 5.22
CA LEU A 378 16.42 -30.68 4.78
C LEU A 378 17.26 -31.62 5.67
N LEU A 379 16.97 -31.68 6.98
CA LEU A 379 17.61 -32.59 7.94
C LEU A 379 17.02 -34.00 7.93
N GLN A 380 15.79 -34.17 7.42
CA GLN A 380 15.08 -35.44 7.46
C GLN A 380 15.85 -36.54 6.72
N GLN A 381 16.16 -37.62 7.43
CA GLN A 381 16.72 -38.85 6.89
C GLN A 381 15.61 -39.84 6.55
N ILE A 382 15.59 -40.34 5.31
CA ILE A 382 14.60 -41.30 4.85
C ILE A 382 15.16 -42.72 5.06
N PRO A 383 14.46 -43.60 5.79
CA PRO A 383 14.93 -44.97 6.01
C PRO A 383 14.86 -45.80 4.71
N ASP A 384 15.73 -46.79 4.59
CA ASP A 384 15.71 -47.76 3.50
C ASP A 384 14.52 -48.73 3.65
N LYS A 385 13.34 -48.28 3.24
CA LYS A 385 12.10 -49.08 3.21
C LYS A 385 11.37 -48.87 1.89
N ALA A 386 10.65 -49.89 1.42
CA ALA A 386 9.89 -49.83 0.18
C ALA A 386 8.74 -48.80 0.22
N SER A 387 8.19 -48.54 1.41
CA SER A 387 7.13 -47.54 1.63
C SER A 387 7.61 -46.09 1.47
N TYR A 388 8.92 -45.84 1.37
CA TYR A 388 9.50 -44.52 1.10
C TYR A 388 10.29 -44.57 -0.21
N PRO A 389 9.60 -44.45 -1.37
CA PRO A 389 10.22 -44.59 -2.69
C PRO A 389 11.10 -43.40 -3.06
N VAL A 390 10.83 -42.20 -2.53
CA VAL A 390 11.63 -40.99 -2.75
C VAL A 390 12.61 -40.81 -1.61
N ARG A 391 13.87 -41.16 -1.85
CA ARG A 391 14.94 -41.16 -0.82
C ARG A 391 15.95 -40.04 -1.01
N LYS A 392 16.17 -39.63 -2.26
CA LYS A 392 17.09 -38.55 -2.58
C LYS A 392 16.52 -37.24 -2.02
N ARG A 393 17.35 -36.49 -1.27
CA ARG A 393 16.98 -35.17 -0.78
C ARG A 393 16.81 -34.18 -1.93
N GLY A 394 17.81 -34.14 -2.82
CA GLY A 394 17.90 -33.14 -3.89
C GLY A 394 18.03 -31.72 -3.35
N ASN A 395 17.83 -30.76 -4.25
CA ASN A 395 17.68 -29.33 -3.99
C ASN A 395 16.27 -28.99 -3.50
N ILE A 396 16.10 -27.77 -2.99
CA ILE A 396 14.84 -27.29 -2.43
C ILE A 396 14.22 -26.18 -3.27
N LEU A 397 12.91 -26.30 -3.51
CA LEU A 397 12.08 -25.26 -4.10
C LEU A 397 11.05 -24.76 -3.09
N VAL A 398 11.04 -23.45 -2.85
CA VAL A 398 9.99 -22.79 -2.08
C VAL A 398 9.10 -22.00 -3.03
N ASN A 399 7.81 -22.32 -3.07
CA ASN A 399 6.90 -21.71 -4.03
C ASN A 399 5.71 -21.02 -3.36
N CYS A 400 5.14 -20.06 -4.08
CA CYS A 400 3.76 -19.63 -3.87
C CYS A 400 3.15 -19.40 -5.26
N ARG A 401 1.95 -18.82 -5.37
CA ARG A 401 1.29 -18.65 -6.68
C ARG A 401 2.15 -17.86 -7.69
N GLY A 402 2.67 -16.70 -7.29
CA GLY A 402 3.60 -15.91 -8.12
C GLY A 402 5.08 -16.08 -7.77
N GLY A 403 5.39 -16.74 -6.65
CA GLY A 403 6.72 -16.82 -6.07
C GLY A 403 7.26 -15.51 -5.46
N ARG A 404 6.47 -14.43 -5.41
CA ARG A 404 6.97 -13.07 -5.13
C ARG A 404 6.95 -12.70 -3.66
N SER A 405 5.97 -13.19 -2.90
CA SER A 405 5.70 -12.70 -1.55
C SER A 405 6.02 -13.76 -0.49
N ARG A 406 5.09 -14.69 -0.26
CA ARG A 406 5.18 -15.74 0.79
C ARG A 406 6.44 -16.62 0.72
N SER A 407 6.83 -17.06 -0.48
CA SER A 407 8.06 -17.85 -0.66
C SER A 407 9.32 -17.03 -0.39
N VAL A 408 9.32 -15.76 -0.77
CA VAL A 408 10.44 -14.84 -0.49
C VAL A 408 10.61 -14.62 1.00
N ALA A 409 9.52 -14.36 1.71
CA ALA A 409 9.56 -14.18 3.17
C ALA A 409 10.16 -15.40 3.89
N LEU A 410 9.74 -16.61 3.52
CA LEU A 410 10.26 -17.84 4.12
C LEU A 410 11.75 -18.07 3.80
N VAL A 411 12.14 -17.91 2.53
CA VAL A 411 13.54 -18.13 2.12
C VAL A 411 14.46 -17.07 2.70
N ALA A 412 14.05 -15.80 2.72
CA ALA A 412 14.83 -14.71 3.32
C ALA A 412 15.06 -14.96 4.83
N LEU A 413 14.01 -15.36 5.54
CA LEU A 413 14.07 -15.72 6.95
C LEU A 413 15.06 -16.87 7.18
N PHE A 414 14.97 -17.93 6.40
CA PHE A 414 15.89 -19.07 6.48
C PHE A 414 17.33 -18.65 6.22
N MET A 415 17.60 -17.89 5.16
CA MET A 415 18.95 -17.45 4.81
C MET A 415 19.57 -16.56 5.88
N HIS A 416 18.79 -15.64 6.45
CA HIS A 416 19.23 -14.76 7.51
C HIS A 416 19.57 -15.53 8.80
N LEU A 417 18.73 -16.48 9.21
CA LEU A 417 18.93 -17.25 10.44
C LEU A 417 20.06 -18.28 10.32
N GLU A 418 20.18 -18.94 9.16
CA GLU A 418 21.16 -20.02 8.95
C GLU A 418 22.55 -19.51 8.51
N CYS A 419 22.63 -18.34 7.89
CA CYS A 419 23.90 -17.77 7.42
C CYS A 419 24.03 -16.27 7.73
N PRO A 420 23.98 -15.87 9.02
CA PRO A 420 23.97 -14.46 9.42
C PRO A 420 25.25 -13.70 9.04
N ALA A 421 26.38 -14.40 8.85
CA ALA A 421 27.62 -13.78 8.37
C ALA A 421 27.50 -13.25 6.93
N ARG A 422 26.73 -13.94 6.08
CA ARG A 422 26.46 -13.53 4.69
C ARG A 422 25.22 -12.65 4.60
N PHE A 423 24.25 -12.85 5.48
CA PHE A 423 22.98 -12.14 5.52
C PHE A 423 22.76 -11.54 6.92
N PRO A 424 23.45 -10.44 7.27
CA PRO A 424 23.43 -9.88 8.62
C PRO A 424 22.07 -9.30 9.01
N THR A 425 21.21 -9.01 8.02
CA THR A 425 19.84 -8.53 8.21
C THR A 425 18.88 -9.33 7.34
N LEU A 426 17.60 -9.32 7.71
CA LEU A 426 16.54 -9.87 6.88
C LEU A 426 16.48 -9.18 5.52
N GLU A 427 16.65 -7.84 5.49
CA GLU A 427 16.65 -7.05 4.25
C GLU A 427 17.77 -7.48 3.30
N ALA A 428 18.98 -7.77 3.80
CA ALA A 428 20.08 -8.23 2.97
C ALA A 428 19.76 -9.57 2.25
N ALA A 429 18.99 -10.46 2.90
CA ALA A 429 18.51 -11.67 2.27
C ALA A 429 17.40 -11.40 1.25
N ILE A 430 16.48 -10.48 1.55
CA ILE A 430 15.40 -10.05 0.64
C ILE A 430 15.99 -9.42 -0.63
N ASP A 431 16.98 -8.55 -0.50
CA ASP A 431 17.62 -7.85 -1.62
C ASP A 431 18.33 -8.81 -2.57
N LEU A 432 19.04 -9.82 -2.03
CA LEU A 432 19.60 -10.88 -2.88
C LEU A 432 18.51 -11.64 -3.63
N ILE A 433 17.39 -11.95 -2.98
CA ILE A 433 16.27 -12.63 -3.65
C ILE A 433 15.69 -11.73 -4.75
N ARG A 434 15.50 -10.44 -4.50
CA ARG A 434 15.02 -9.47 -5.50
C ARG A 434 15.93 -9.45 -6.73
N ASP A 435 17.24 -9.37 -6.51
CA ASP A 435 18.25 -9.40 -7.57
C ASP A 435 18.24 -10.72 -8.36
N ARG A 436 18.33 -11.86 -7.67
CA ARG A 436 18.34 -13.20 -8.31
C ARG A 436 17.06 -13.51 -9.07
N ARG A 437 15.94 -12.94 -8.63
CA ARG A 437 14.65 -13.07 -9.31
C ARG A 437 14.40 -11.97 -10.33
N GLN A 438 15.35 -11.06 -10.55
CA GLN A 438 15.24 -9.95 -11.50
C GLN A 438 13.95 -9.13 -11.27
N LEU A 439 13.62 -8.90 -9.99
CA LEU A 439 12.43 -8.16 -9.59
C LEU A 439 12.70 -6.67 -9.71
N GLN A 440 11.84 -6.00 -10.48
CA GLN A 440 12.00 -4.58 -10.74
C GLN A 440 11.56 -3.76 -9.51
N PRO A 441 12.10 -2.55 -9.29
CA PRO A 441 11.78 -1.73 -8.11
C PRO A 441 10.28 -1.48 -7.90
N ASP A 442 9.51 -1.39 -8.99
CA ASP A 442 8.05 -1.27 -8.99
C ASP A 442 7.33 -2.53 -8.47
N GLU A 443 8.02 -3.66 -8.31
CA GLU A 443 7.52 -4.94 -7.77
C GLU A 443 7.95 -5.20 -6.30
N TRP A 444 8.83 -4.37 -5.75
CA TRP A 444 9.42 -4.61 -4.42
C TRP A 444 8.40 -4.53 -3.28
N TYR A 445 7.33 -3.74 -3.46
CA TYR A 445 6.21 -3.62 -2.52
C TYR A 445 5.46 -4.95 -2.28
N GLU A 446 5.58 -5.93 -3.17
CA GLU A 446 5.02 -7.29 -2.98
C GLU A 446 6.07 -8.36 -2.74
N THR A 447 7.33 -7.96 -2.57
CA THR A 447 8.47 -8.89 -2.51
C THR A 447 9.37 -8.65 -1.30
N PRO A 448 9.00 -9.17 -0.12
CA PRO A 448 7.67 -9.69 0.22
C PRO A 448 6.73 -8.57 0.70
N LYS A 449 5.43 -8.85 0.77
CA LYS A 449 4.47 -7.87 1.31
C LYS A 449 4.83 -7.47 2.75
N PRO A 450 4.57 -6.22 3.17
CA PRO A 450 4.94 -5.73 4.51
C PRO A 450 4.44 -6.61 5.67
N SER A 451 3.25 -7.20 5.57
CA SER A 451 2.73 -8.08 6.62
C SER A 451 3.56 -9.35 6.82
N LEU A 452 4.20 -9.87 5.76
CA LEU A 452 5.08 -11.03 5.84
C LEU A 452 6.49 -10.66 6.32
N ILE A 453 6.95 -9.43 6.06
CA ILE A 453 8.18 -8.91 6.67
C ILE A 453 8.03 -8.88 8.19
N ARG A 454 6.92 -8.31 8.70
CA ARG A 454 6.63 -8.30 10.15
C ARG A 454 6.59 -9.70 10.76
N LEU A 455 5.99 -10.66 10.06
CA LEU A 455 5.98 -12.06 10.52
C LEU A 455 7.37 -12.68 10.55
N ALA A 456 8.26 -12.31 9.62
CA ALA A 456 9.63 -12.78 9.60
C ALA A 456 10.43 -12.19 10.77
N GLU A 457 10.26 -10.90 11.04
CA GLU A 457 10.86 -10.23 12.19
C GLU A 457 10.40 -10.88 13.52
N HIS A 458 9.11 -11.18 13.65
CA HIS A 458 8.59 -11.92 14.80
C HIS A 458 9.19 -13.34 14.91
N ALA A 459 9.35 -14.04 13.80
CA ALA A 459 9.98 -15.35 13.77
C ALA A 459 11.46 -15.30 14.20
N ILE A 460 12.20 -14.26 13.79
CA ILE A 460 13.59 -14.05 14.21
C ILE A 460 13.69 -13.85 15.73
N ILE A 461 12.81 -13.01 16.29
CA ILE A 461 12.76 -12.78 17.74
C ILE A 461 12.53 -14.09 18.49
N ARG A 462 11.56 -14.90 18.02
CA ARG A 462 11.23 -16.19 18.62
C ARG A 462 12.39 -17.18 18.54
N GLU A 463 13.02 -17.30 17.38
CA GLU A 463 14.14 -18.23 17.20
C GLU A 463 15.32 -17.88 18.10
N ARG A 464 15.67 -16.59 18.18
CA ARG A 464 16.74 -16.13 19.08
C ARG A 464 16.41 -16.38 20.55
N ALA A 465 15.14 -16.25 20.93
CA ALA A 465 14.69 -16.56 22.28
C ALA A 465 14.83 -18.06 22.61
N ILE A 466 14.47 -18.95 21.67
CA ILE A 466 14.63 -20.41 21.82
C ILE A 466 16.10 -20.78 21.96
N ALA A 467 16.96 -20.31 21.04
CA ALA A 467 18.39 -20.60 21.07
C ALA A 467 19.06 -20.11 22.37
N GLY A 468 18.65 -18.94 22.88
CA GLY A 468 19.16 -18.41 24.16
C GLY A 468 18.67 -19.15 25.40
N VAL A 469 17.58 -19.92 25.32
CA VAL A 469 17.15 -20.83 26.40
C VAL A 469 17.93 -22.14 26.34
N GLU A 470 18.12 -22.71 25.15
CA GLU A 470 18.89 -23.94 24.94
C GLU A 470 20.35 -23.79 25.42
N GLN A 471 21.01 -22.67 25.09
CA GLN A 471 22.37 -22.38 25.58
C GLN A 471 22.48 -22.25 27.11
N ARG A 472 21.39 -21.92 27.81
CA ARG A 472 21.34 -21.85 29.29
C ARG A 472 21.04 -23.20 29.94
N HIS A 473 20.56 -24.18 29.18
CA HIS A 473 20.31 -25.54 29.65
C HIS A 473 21.50 -26.49 29.36
N GLU A 474 22.36 -26.14 28.40
CA GLU A 474 23.61 -26.86 28.09
C GLU A 474 24.83 -26.38 28.91
N GLN A 475 24.74 -25.22 29.57
CA GLN A 475 25.69 -24.72 30.57
C GLN A 475 25.23 -25.10 31.98
#